data_AF-A0A183PXH9-F1
#
_entry.id   AF-A0A183PXH9-F1
#
_cell.length_a   1.000
_cell.length_b   1.000
_cell.length_c   1.000
_cell.angle_alpha   90.00
_cell.angle_beta   90.00
_cell.angle_gamma   90.00
#
_symmetry.space_group_name_H-M   'P 1'
#
loop_
_entity.id
_entity.type
_entity.pdbx_description
1 polymer ?
#
loop_
_entity_poly.entity_id
_entity_poly.type
_entity_poly.pdbx_seq_one_letter_code
_entity_poly.pdbx_strand_id
1 'polypeptide(L)'
;MIFLHLDAADMVGHSFKPDSHEYTEVLRNLDNVVFQVYHKLTAKSRGTDSRIAYILTSDHGMTEWGSHGAGSSHETVTPLLIWGSGIVGPVEIETNVNDLSEDKIDMYGLPVHNYGRLRREIQQADLCPLMASLLGIPIPVNSIGQVPVEFLKIPEYDKAKLTRANWLQIYGQLKIKYSEKKKSHFSILFREFP
;
A
#
# COMPACT_ATOMS: atom_id res chain seq x y z
N MET A 1 16.95 -0.92 -4.89
CA MET A 1 15.77 -0.88 -3.99
C MET A 1 16.28 -1.08 -2.57
N ILE A 2 15.83 -0.26 -1.62
CA ILE A 2 16.13 -0.41 -0.19
C ILE A 2 14.82 -0.78 0.49
N PHE A 3 14.83 -1.81 1.33
CA PHE A 3 13.71 -2.20 2.17
C PHE A 3 14.11 -2.03 3.63
N LEU A 4 13.30 -1.32 4.41
CA LEU A 4 13.50 -1.08 5.83
C LEU A 4 12.29 -1.65 6.56
N HIS A 5 12.54 -2.64 7.42
CA HIS A 5 11.53 -3.26 8.29
C HIS A 5 11.68 -2.68 9.70
N LEU A 6 10.57 -2.28 10.31
CA LEU A 6 10.54 -1.54 11.58
C LEU A 6 9.54 -2.19 12.54
N ASP A 7 10.02 -3.11 13.39
CA ASP A 7 9.16 -4.08 14.09
C ASP A 7 8.67 -3.60 15.47
N ALA A 8 9.20 -2.47 15.93
CA ALA A 8 8.99 -2.01 17.31
C ALA A 8 7.50 -1.77 17.63
N ALA A 9 6.71 -1.31 16.67
CA ALA A 9 5.29 -1.05 16.86
C ALA A 9 4.52 -2.34 17.18
N ASP A 10 4.77 -3.43 16.46
CA ASP A 10 4.08 -4.70 16.69
C ASP A 10 4.34 -5.23 18.11
N MET A 11 5.61 -5.33 18.49
CA MET A 11 6.01 -5.82 19.82
C MET A 11 5.39 -5.01 20.97
N VAL A 12 5.40 -3.68 20.85
CA VAL A 12 4.83 -2.80 21.87
C VAL A 12 3.31 -2.82 21.84
N GLY A 13 2.69 -2.95 20.66
CA GLY A 13 1.24 -3.12 20.53
C GLY A 13 0.73 -4.39 21.22
N HIS A 14 1.43 -5.52 21.07
CA HIS A 14 1.09 -6.76 21.81
C HIS A 14 1.22 -6.58 23.32
N SER A 15 2.30 -5.92 23.76
CA SER A 15 2.68 -5.81 25.18
C SER A 15 1.84 -4.79 25.96
N PHE A 16 1.63 -3.60 25.39
CA PHE A 16 1.05 -2.44 26.09
C PHE A 16 -0.29 -1.97 25.52
N LYS A 17 -0.68 -2.46 24.34
CA LYS A 17 -1.91 -2.14 23.58
C LYS A 17 -1.81 -0.84 22.76
N PRO A 18 -2.57 -0.71 21.65
CA PRO A 18 -2.40 0.43 20.73
C PRO A 18 -2.77 1.80 21.30
N ASP A 19 -3.59 1.86 22.35
CA ASP A 19 -4.01 3.09 23.03
C ASP A 19 -3.03 3.54 24.14
N SER A 20 -1.94 2.79 24.36
CA SER A 20 -1.00 3.04 25.43
C SER A 20 -0.05 4.21 25.16
N HIS A 21 0.52 4.74 26.25
CA HIS A 21 1.55 5.76 26.17
C HIS A 21 2.82 5.24 25.46
N GLU A 22 3.22 4.01 25.78
CA GLU A 22 4.38 3.31 25.21
C GLU A 22 4.22 3.14 23.70
N TYR A 23 3.04 2.73 23.24
CA TYR A 23 2.77 2.61 21.81
C TYR A 23 2.90 3.97 21.11
N THR A 24 2.34 5.02 21.71
CA THR A 24 2.47 6.40 21.20
C THR A 24 3.93 6.86 21.14
N GLU A 25 4.75 6.54 22.14
CA GLU A 25 6.18 6.88 22.16
C GLU A 25 6.95 6.14 21.05
N VAL A 26 6.67 4.85 20.83
CA VAL A 26 7.25 4.09 19.72
C VAL A 26 6.88 4.70 18.38
N LEU A 27 5.63 5.11 18.16
CA LEU A 27 5.23 5.76 16.91
C LEU A 27 6.01 7.07 16.68
N ARG A 28 6.24 7.88 17.71
CA ARG A 28 7.08 9.10 17.61
C ARG A 28 8.53 8.77 17.26
N ASN A 29 9.07 7.70 17.83
CA ASN A 29 10.42 7.24 17.51
C ASN A 29 10.53 6.75 16.06
N LEU A 30 9.53 6.00 15.59
CA LEU A 30 9.47 5.54 14.20
C LEU A 30 9.36 6.70 13.21
N ASP A 31 8.52 7.71 13.49
CA ASP A 31 8.42 8.92 12.69
C ASP A 31 9.77 9.65 12.57
N ASN A 32 10.49 9.80 13.69
CA ASN A 32 11.84 10.36 13.70
C ASN A 32 12.83 9.54 12.86
N VAL A 33 12.76 8.21 12.88
CA VAL A 33 13.60 7.34 12.03
C VAL A 33 13.29 7.57 10.54
N VAL A 34 12.01 7.60 10.17
CA VAL A 34 11.57 7.88 8.80
C VAL A 34 12.07 9.25 8.34
N PHE A 35 11.93 10.28 9.18
CA PHE A 35 12.44 11.63 8.92
C PHE A 35 13.97 11.62 8.67
N GLN A 36 14.74 10.95 9.50
CA GLN A 36 16.20 10.87 9.33
C GLN A 36 16.60 10.18 8.03
N VAL A 37 15.93 9.08 7.67
CA VAL A 37 16.19 8.36 6.41
C VAL A 37 15.87 9.26 5.22
N TYR A 38 14.68 9.87 5.21
CA TYR A 38 14.26 10.81 4.18
C TYR A 38 15.25 11.97 4.03
N HIS A 39 15.65 12.60 5.14
CA HIS A 39 16.56 13.73 5.13
C HIS A 39 17.94 13.35 4.59
N LYS A 40 18.52 12.23 5.06
CA LYS A 40 19.84 11.76 4.61
C LYS A 40 19.86 11.40 3.13
N LEU A 41 18.84 10.68 2.66
CA LEU A 41 18.73 10.29 1.25
C LEU A 41 18.52 11.51 0.34
N THR A 42 17.64 12.42 0.74
CA THR A 42 17.40 13.68 0.01
C THR A 42 18.64 14.55 -0.03
N ALA A 43 19.38 14.67 1.07
CA ALA A 43 20.63 15.43 1.09
C ALA A 43 21.68 14.82 0.14
N LYS A 44 21.83 13.49 0.12
CA LYS A 44 22.77 12.80 -0.77
C LYS A 44 22.36 12.84 -2.24
N SER A 45 21.07 12.94 -2.56
CA SER A 45 20.62 12.98 -3.95
C SER A 45 20.75 14.37 -4.59
N ARG A 46 20.90 15.43 -3.81
CA ARG A 46 21.08 16.81 -4.31
C ARG A 46 22.30 16.89 -5.24
N GLY A 47 22.10 17.46 -6.43
CA GLY A 47 23.15 17.60 -7.43
C GLY A 47 23.50 16.31 -8.19
N THR A 48 22.66 15.27 -8.07
CA THR A 48 22.79 14.01 -8.83
C THR A 48 21.53 13.76 -9.68
N ASP A 49 21.61 12.87 -10.66
CA ASP A 49 20.44 12.41 -11.43
C ASP A 49 19.59 11.36 -10.69
N SER A 50 19.84 11.15 -9.39
CA SER A 50 19.15 10.14 -8.59
C SER A 50 17.69 10.51 -8.40
N ARG A 51 16.80 9.62 -8.84
CA ARG A 51 15.36 9.70 -8.59
C ARG A 51 14.97 8.74 -7.48
N ILE A 52 14.31 9.25 -6.45
CA ILE A 52 13.93 8.46 -5.27
C ILE A 52 12.42 8.57 -5.07
N ALA A 53 11.75 7.42 -4.99
CA ALA A 53 10.37 7.27 -4.56
C ALA A 53 10.38 6.58 -3.18
N TYR A 54 9.48 7.02 -2.30
CA TYR A 54 9.31 6.49 -0.96
C TYR A 54 7.93 5.86 -0.84
N ILE A 55 7.87 4.68 -0.23
CA ILE A 55 6.65 3.96 0.09
C ILE A 55 6.76 3.56 1.55
N LEU A 56 5.86 4.04 2.39
CA LEU A 56 5.73 3.67 3.79
C LEU A 56 4.37 3.00 3.97
N THR A 57 4.38 1.80 4.53
CA THR A 57 3.16 1.04 4.81
C THR A 57 3.38 0.07 5.96
N SER A 58 2.34 -0.66 6.34
CA SER A 58 2.37 -1.77 7.30
C SER A 58 1.86 -3.04 6.62
N ASP A 59 2.34 -4.18 7.07
CA ASP A 59 1.83 -5.51 6.67
C ASP A 59 0.48 -5.81 7.33
N HIS A 60 0.27 -5.34 8.56
CA HIS A 60 -1.01 -5.40 9.26
C HIS A 60 -1.24 -4.22 10.21
N GLY A 61 -2.47 -4.10 10.69
CA GLY A 61 -2.85 -3.29 11.85
C GLY A 61 -2.93 -4.14 13.12
N MET A 62 -3.64 -3.67 14.14
CA MET A 62 -3.73 -4.31 15.45
C MET A 62 -5.09 -4.02 16.09
N THR A 63 -5.69 -5.01 16.75
CA THR A 63 -6.90 -4.80 17.57
C THR A 63 -6.60 -4.01 18.84
N GLU A 64 -7.64 -3.46 19.48
CA GLU A 64 -7.52 -2.72 20.75
C GLU A 64 -6.87 -3.53 21.87
N TRP A 65 -7.09 -4.86 21.91
CA TRP A 65 -6.42 -5.74 22.88
C TRP A 65 -5.06 -6.25 22.41
N GLY A 66 -4.46 -5.63 21.39
CA GLY A 66 -3.10 -5.89 20.96
C GLY A 66 -2.96 -7.28 20.35
N SER A 67 -3.80 -7.62 19.38
CA SER A 67 -3.72 -8.87 18.63
C SER A 67 -3.95 -8.64 17.13
N HIS A 68 -3.53 -9.60 16.30
CA HIS A 68 -3.79 -9.61 14.86
C HIS A 68 -3.79 -11.07 14.32
N GLY A 69 -4.22 -11.25 13.07
CA GLY A 69 -4.31 -12.54 12.37
C GLY A 69 -5.74 -13.09 12.18
N ALA A 70 -6.77 -12.41 12.70
CA ALA A 70 -8.17 -12.77 12.56
C ALA A 70 -8.88 -12.07 11.39
N GLY A 71 -8.29 -11.01 10.83
CA GLY A 71 -8.73 -10.37 9.58
C GLY A 71 -9.83 -9.32 9.75
N SER A 72 -9.96 -8.72 10.94
CA SER A 72 -10.83 -7.55 11.13
C SER A 72 -10.29 -6.31 10.39
N SER A 73 -11.12 -5.28 10.21
CA SER A 73 -10.70 -4.02 9.59
C SER A 73 -9.52 -3.38 10.32
N HIS A 74 -9.49 -3.44 11.66
CA HIS A 74 -8.38 -2.95 12.48
C HIS A 74 -7.05 -3.67 12.19
N GLU A 75 -7.11 -4.88 11.64
CA GLU A 75 -5.93 -5.70 11.32
C GLU A 75 -5.55 -5.61 9.83
N THR A 76 -6.51 -5.39 8.94
CA THR A 76 -6.26 -5.40 7.48
C THR A 76 -6.09 -4.01 6.89
N VAL A 77 -6.66 -2.97 7.51
CA VAL A 77 -6.50 -1.58 7.07
C VAL A 77 -5.17 -1.07 7.59
N THR A 78 -4.24 -0.79 6.66
CA THR A 78 -2.90 -0.33 6.98
C THR A 78 -2.64 1.06 6.41
N PRO A 79 -1.75 1.86 7.03
CA PRO A 79 -1.35 3.14 6.47
C PRO A 79 -0.63 2.92 5.14
N LEU A 80 -0.81 3.87 4.22
CA LEU A 80 -0.04 3.95 2.98
C LEU A 80 0.32 5.40 2.71
N LEU A 81 1.61 5.73 2.82
CA LEU A 81 2.17 7.02 2.43
C LEU A 81 3.14 6.80 1.27
N ILE A 82 2.93 7.53 0.18
CA ILE A 82 3.72 7.40 -1.04
C ILE A 82 4.09 8.80 -1.54
N TRP A 83 5.38 9.05 -1.77
CA TRP A 83 5.86 10.35 -2.26
C TRP A 83 7.21 10.25 -2.98
N GLY A 84 7.59 11.34 -3.65
CA GLY A 84 8.87 11.45 -4.34
C GLY A 84 8.75 11.31 -5.86
N SER A 85 9.82 10.84 -6.50
CA SER A 85 9.92 10.82 -7.96
C SER A 85 8.98 9.81 -8.59
N GLY A 86 8.37 10.19 -9.72
CA GLY A 86 7.43 9.32 -10.44
C GLY A 86 6.05 9.17 -9.79
N ILE A 87 5.82 9.81 -8.64
CA ILE A 87 4.54 9.75 -7.92
C ILE A 87 3.72 11.03 -8.15
N VAL A 88 2.40 10.89 -8.31
CA VAL A 88 1.45 12.00 -8.39
C VAL A 88 1.34 12.65 -7.00
N GLY A 89 1.43 13.98 -6.95
CA GLY A 89 1.28 14.73 -5.70
C GLY A 89 -0.14 14.66 -5.15
N PRO A 90 -0.36 15.18 -3.92
CA PRO A 90 -1.69 15.23 -3.34
C PRO A 90 -2.64 16.04 -4.23
N VAL A 91 -3.88 15.53 -4.38
CA VAL A 91 -4.96 16.24 -5.06
C VAL A 91 -5.83 16.86 -3.98
N GLU A 92 -5.96 18.18 -3.99
CA GLU A 92 -6.87 18.89 -3.09
C GLU A 92 -8.31 18.66 -3.53
N ILE A 93 -9.20 18.44 -2.57
CA ILE A 93 -10.65 18.35 -2.80
C ILE A 93 -11.30 19.59 -2.19
N GLU A 94 -12.32 20.13 -2.87
CA GLU A 94 -13.14 21.20 -2.30
C GLU A 94 -13.85 20.68 -1.06
N THR A 95 -13.27 20.92 0.12
CA THR A 95 -13.89 20.62 1.40
C THR A 95 -14.69 21.81 1.86
N ASN A 96 -15.99 21.62 2.11
CA ASN A 96 -16.72 22.57 2.95
C ASN A 96 -16.08 22.60 4.34
N VAL A 97 -15.91 23.79 4.91
CA VAL A 97 -15.31 23.98 6.25
C VAL A 97 -16.07 23.18 7.33
N ASN A 98 -17.35 22.88 7.09
CA ASN A 98 -18.20 22.05 7.95
C ASN A 98 -17.91 20.53 7.85
N ASP A 99 -17.16 20.07 6.86
CA ASP A 99 -16.82 18.65 6.67
C ASP A 99 -15.55 18.21 7.40
N LEU A 100 -14.82 19.16 8.01
CA LEU A 100 -13.57 18.94 8.74
C LEU A 100 -13.79 18.72 10.25
N SER A 101 -15.01 18.46 10.70
CA SER A 101 -15.28 18.15 12.11
C SER A 101 -14.45 16.93 12.54
N GLU A 102 -13.65 17.08 13.60
CA GLU A 102 -12.78 16.04 14.17
C GLU A 102 -13.54 14.76 14.56
N ASP A 103 -14.86 14.87 14.76
CA ASP A 103 -15.75 13.77 15.12
C ASP A 103 -16.16 12.86 13.94
N LYS A 104 -15.73 13.15 12.71
CA LYS A 104 -16.05 12.30 11.57
C LYS A 104 -15.17 11.06 11.53
N ILE A 105 -15.85 9.93 11.51
CA ILE A 105 -15.28 8.60 11.38
C ILE A 105 -15.46 8.14 9.93
N ASP A 106 -14.44 7.52 9.36
CA ASP A 106 -14.48 6.91 8.03
C ASP A 106 -15.23 5.56 8.03
N MET A 107 -15.30 4.91 6.87
CA MET A 107 -15.97 3.62 6.74
C MET A 107 -15.30 2.47 7.51
N TYR A 108 -14.09 2.68 8.04
CA TYR A 108 -13.30 1.71 8.79
C TYR A 108 -13.29 1.97 10.29
N GLY A 109 -14.02 2.98 10.77
CA GLY A 109 -14.02 3.32 12.20
C GLY A 109 -12.88 4.24 12.60
N LEU A 110 -12.13 4.82 11.66
CA LEU A 110 -10.97 5.68 11.93
C LEU A 110 -11.29 7.17 11.73
N PRO A 111 -10.64 8.09 12.46
CA PRO A 111 -10.80 9.51 12.20
C PRO A 111 -10.40 9.87 10.76
N VAL A 112 -11.10 10.82 10.15
CA VAL A 112 -10.79 11.25 8.79
C VAL A 112 -9.47 12.03 8.76
N HIS A 113 -8.39 11.37 8.33
CA HIS A 113 -7.04 11.95 8.24
C HIS A 113 -6.65 12.45 6.84
N ASN A 114 -7.62 12.85 6.02
CA ASN A 114 -7.33 13.25 4.64
C ASN A 114 -6.94 14.72 4.48
N TYR A 115 -7.16 15.57 5.51
CA TYR A 115 -6.75 16.99 5.56
C TYR A 115 -7.05 17.78 4.27
N GLY A 116 -8.26 17.62 3.71
CA GLY A 116 -8.65 18.30 2.46
C GLY A 116 -8.04 17.71 1.18
N ARG A 117 -7.45 16.51 1.26
CA ARG A 117 -6.84 15.82 0.13
C ARG A 117 -7.67 14.59 -0.25
N LEU A 118 -7.62 14.22 -1.53
CA LEU A 118 -8.20 12.99 -2.03
C LEU A 118 -7.46 11.79 -1.41
N ARG A 119 -8.16 11.03 -0.57
CA ARG A 119 -7.71 9.72 -0.11
C ARG A 119 -7.84 8.71 -1.25
N ARG A 120 -6.81 7.89 -1.44
CA ARG A 120 -6.81 6.76 -2.37
C ARG A 120 -6.51 5.50 -1.59
N GLU A 121 -7.20 4.42 -1.93
CA GLU A 121 -7.06 3.11 -1.29
C GLU A 121 -6.70 2.09 -2.35
N ILE A 122 -5.83 1.16 -1.98
CA ILE A 122 -5.42 0.03 -2.82
C ILE A 122 -5.38 -1.24 -1.99
N GLN A 123 -5.35 -2.38 -2.65
CA GLN A 123 -5.08 -3.64 -1.99
C GLN A 123 -3.58 -3.76 -1.72
N GLN A 124 -3.17 -4.44 -0.63
CA GLN A 124 -1.75 -4.67 -0.36
C GLN A 124 -1.04 -5.40 -1.52
N ALA A 125 -1.76 -6.26 -2.24
CA ALA A 125 -1.25 -6.95 -3.43
C ALA A 125 -0.82 -6.00 -4.56
N ASP A 126 -1.39 -4.78 -4.60
CA ASP A 126 -1.12 -3.76 -5.63
C ASP A 126 0.23 -3.04 -5.40
N LEU A 127 0.85 -3.21 -4.23
CA LEU A 127 2.19 -2.66 -3.96
C LEU A 127 3.26 -3.29 -4.85
N CYS A 128 3.16 -4.58 -5.14
CA CYS A 128 4.10 -5.28 -6.02
C CYS A 128 4.15 -4.69 -7.44
N PRO A 129 3.02 -4.56 -8.17
CA PRO A 129 3.02 -3.94 -9.49
C PRO A 129 3.31 -2.44 -9.44
N LEU A 130 2.94 -1.71 -8.37
CA LEU A 130 3.33 -0.31 -8.18
C LEU A 130 4.86 -0.15 -8.11
N MET A 131 5.53 -0.93 -7.25
CA MET A 131 6.98 -0.90 -7.10
C MET A 131 7.70 -1.29 -8.40
N ALA A 132 7.22 -2.34 -9.09
CA ALA A 132 7.77 -2.74 -10.39
C ALA A 132 7.66 -1.60 -11.43
N SER A 133 6.52 -0.91 -11.44
CA SER A 133 6.28 0.23 -12.33
C SER A 133 7.21 1.42 -12.03
N LEU A 134 7.43 1.75 -10.75
CA LEU A 134 8.34 2.82 -10.32
C LEU A 134 9.81 2.50 -10.65
N LEU A 135 10.20 1.23 -10.53
CA LEU A 135 11.54 0.75 -10.88
C LEU A 135 11.76 0.60 -12.39
N GLY A 136 10.69 0.61 -13.19
CA GLY A 136 10.76 0.38 -14.64
C GLY A 136 11.14 -1.05 -15.01
N ILE A 137 10.75 -2.04 -14.18
CA ILE A 137 11.02 -3.46 -14.40
C ILE A 137 9.72 -4.22 -14.71
N PRO A 138 9.79 -5.41 -15.33
CA PRO A 138 8.62 -6.26 -15.51
C PRO A 138 7.93 -6.59 -14.17
N ILE A 139 6.59 -6.61 -14.16
CA ILE A 139 5.79 -7.01 -13.00
C ILE A 139 6.12 -8.49 -12.68
N PRO A 140 6.47 -8.81 -11.42
CA PRO A 140 6.78 -10.18 -11.04
C PRO A 140 5.67 -11.16 -11.42
N VAL A 141 6.06 -12.31 -11.98
CA VAL A 141 5.12 -13.28 -12.59
C VAL A 141 4.11 -13.87 -11.63
N ASN A 142 4.34 -13.79 -10.31
CA ASN A 142 3.43 -14.26 -9.25
C ASN A 142 2.57 -13.14 -8.65
N SER A 143 2.75 -11.89 -9.10
CA SER A 143 1.92 -10.77 -8.66
C SER A 143 0.48 -10.97 -9.12
N ILE A 144 -0.46 -10.83 -8.19
CA ILE A 144 -1.90 -10.85 -8.47
C ILE A 144 -2.52 -9.44 -8.38
N GLY A 145 -1.73 -8.44 -8.02
CA GLY A 145 -2.19 -7.07 -7.85
C GLY A 145 -2.41 -6.34 -9.17
N GLN A 146 -3.25 -5.31 -9.11
CA GLN A 146 -3.49 -4.35 -10.16
C GLN A 146 -2.49 -3.19 -10.06
N VAL A 147 -1.94 -2.71 -11.18
CA VAL A 147 -1.11 -1.49 -11.19
C VAL A 147 -2.00 -0.29 -10.82
N PRO A 148 -1.72 0.43 -9.71
CA PRO A 148 -2.50 1.60 -9.32
C PRO A 148 -1.94 2.84 -10.03
N VAL A 149 -2.29 2.96 -11.31
CA VAL A 149 -1.76 3.96 -12.27
C VAL A 149 -2.04 5.41 -11.86
N GLU A 150 -3.01 5.63 -10.97
CA GLU A 150 -3.35 6.92 -10.40
C GLU A 150 -2.27 7.50 -9.49
N PHE A 151 -1.37 6.67 -8.95
CA PHE A 151 -0.19 7.14 -8.23
C PHE A 151 0.97 7.48 -9.17
N LEU A 152 0.93 7.08 -10.44
CA LEU A 152 2.08 7.23 -11.35
C LEU A 152 2.01 8.53 -12.14
N LYS A 153 3.04 9.37 -11.98
CA LYS A 153 3.23 10.61 -12.74
C LYS A 153 3.89 10.31 -14.09
N ILE A 154 3.14 9.64 -14.96
CA ILE A 154 3.55 9.25 -16.32
C ILE A 154 2.45 9.62 -17.34
N PRO A 155 2.76 9.70 -18.65
CA PRO A 155 1.78 9.92 -19.69
C PRO A 155 0.66 8.87 -19.70
N GLU A 156 -0.57 9.27 -20.05
CA GLU A 156 -1.73 8.37 -20.14
C GLU A 156 -1.50 7.16 -21.06
N TYR A 157 -0.74 7.36 -22.14
CA TYR A 157 -0.34 6.27 -23.03
C TYR A 157 0.50 5.19 -22.33
N ASP A 158 1.40 5.59 -21.43
CA ASP A 158 2.21 4.66 -20.66
C ASP A 158 1.40 3.99 -19.55
N LYS A 159 0.44 4.70 -18.94
CA LYS A 159 -0.54 4.09 -18.02
C LYS A 159 -1.32 2.98 -18.73
N ALA A 160 -1.83 3.24 -19.94
CA ALA A 160 -2.57 2.25 -20.73
C ALA A 160 -1.70 1.01 -21.06
N LYS A 161 -0.43 1.21 -21.40
CA LYS A 161 0.52 0.10 -21.63
C LYS A 161 0.78 -0.72 -20.37
N LEU A 162 1.03 -0.07 -19.23
CA LEU A 162 1.26 -0.74 -17.95
C LEU A 162 0.03 -1.56 -17.53
N THR A 163 -1.15 -0.95 -17.59
CA THR A 163 -2.42 -1.64 -17.30
C THR A 163 -2.59 -2.86 -18.21
N ARG A 164 -2.38 -2.71 -19.52
CA ARG A 164 -2.46 -3.84 -20.46
C ARG A 164 -1.44 -4.94 -20.14
N ALA A 165 -0.20 -4.59 -19.82
CA ALA A 165 0.84 -5.57 -19.49
C ALA A 165 0.50 -6.35 -18.20
N ASN A 166 0.02 -5.65 -17.17
CA ASN A 166 -0.43 -6.26 -15.93
C ASN A 166 -1.61 -7.21 -16.14
N TRP A 167 -2.63 -6.80 -16.91
CA TRP A 167 -3.77 -7.66 -17.23
C TRP A 167 -3.37 -8.90 -18.04
N LEU A 168 -2.47 -8.78 -19.02
CA LEU A 168 -1.97 -9.93 -19.75
C LEU A 168 -1.20 -10.91 -18.86
N GLN A 169 -0.44 -10.39 -17.90
CA GLN A 169 0.28 -11.20 -16.91
C GLN A 169 -0.69 -11.93 -15.97
N ILE A 170 -1.71 -11.25 -15.43
CA ILE A 170 -2.75 -11.87 -14.58
C ILE A 170 -3.53 -12.92 -15.38
N TYR A 171 -3.90 -12.60 -16.62
CA TYR A 171 -4.59 -13.54 -17.52
C TYR A 171 -3.75 -14.79 -17.82
N GLY A 172 -2.43 -14.63 -17.98
CA GLY A 172 -1.49 -15.75 -18.09
C GLY A 172 -1.53 -16.67 -16.87
N GLN A 173 -1.50 -16.10 -15.66
CA GLN A 173 -1.64 -16.89 -14.43
C GLN A 173 -2.99 -17.60 -14.35
N LEU A 174 -4.08 -16.91 -14.68
CA LEU A 174 -5.43 -17.47 -14.66
C LEU A 174 -5.52 -18.72 -15.55
N LYS A 175 -4.95 -18.69 -16.76
CA LYS A 175 -4.92 -19.86 -17.65
C LYS A 175 -4.19 -21.06 -17.04
N ILE A 176 -3.04 -20.81 -16.40
CA ILE A 176 -2.26 -21.85 -15.74
C ILE A 176 -3.06 -22.44 -14.57
N LYS A 177 -3.59 -21.59 -13.70
CA LYS A 177 -4.38 -22.00 -12.53
C LYS A 177 -5.66 -22.71 -12.90
N TYR A 178 -6.35 -22.27 -13.94
CA TYR A 178 -7.51 -22.96 -14.50
C TYR A 178 -7.12 -24.38 -14.97
N SER A 179 -6.01 -24.51 -15.70
CA SER A 179 -5.54 -25.81 -16.20
C SER A 179 -5.13 -26.75 -15.06
N GLU A 180 -4.46 -26.25 -14.04
CA GLU A 180 -4.11 -26.99 -12.81
C GLU A 180 -5.37 -27.44 -12.06
N LYS A 181 -6.34 -26.54 -11.88
CA LYS A 181 -7.61 -26.85 -11.20
C LYS A 181 -8.41 -27.90 -11.96
N LYS A 182 -8.48 -27.80 -13.29
CA LYS A 182 -9.15 -28.79 -14.14
C LYS A 182 -8.50 -30.18 -14.07
N LYS A 183 -7.17 -30.25 -14.04
CA LYS A 183 -6.42 -31.53 -13.91
C LYS A 183 -6.54 -32.18 -12.54
N SER A 184 -6.72 -31.39 -11.49
CA SER A 184 -6.83 -31.86 -10.10
C SER A 184 -8.24 -32.31 -9.69
N HIS A 185 -9.23 -32.20 -10.58
CA HIS A 185 -10.62 -32.62 -10.32
C HIS A 185 -11.02 -33.72 -11.32
N PHE A 186 -11.88 -34.64 -10.89
CA PHE A 186 -12.57 -35.51 -11.83
C PHE A 186 -13.38 -34.64 -12.80
N SER A 187 -13.28 -34.90 -14.10
CA SER A 187 -13.90 -34.08 -15.15
C SER A 187 -15.40 -33.88 -14.96
N ILE A 188 -16.10 -34.84 -14.35
CA ILE A 188 -17.54 -34.80 -14.08
C ILE A 188 -17.93 -33.86 -12.92
N LEU A 189 -16.98 -33.51 -12.06
CA LEU A 189 -17.17 -32.62 -10.89
C LEU A 189 -16.60 -31.22 -11.14
N PHE A 190 -15.86 -31.02 -12.23
CA PHE A 190 -15.34 -29.70 -12.58
C PHE A 190 -16.45 -28.85 -13.19
N ARG A 191 -16.78 -27.73 -12.53
CA ARG A 191 -17.65 -26.69 -13.09
C ARG A 191 -16.80 -25.48 -13.41
N GLU A 192 -17.07 -24.88 -14.57
CA GLU A 192 -16.53 -23.57 -14.88
C GLU A 192 -17.15 -22.52 -13.96
N PHE A 193 -16.41 -21.45 -13.67
CA PHE A 193 -17.01 -20.27 -13.07
C PHE A 193 -18.07 -19.72 -14.05
N PRO A 194 -19.27 -19.36 -13.56
CA PRO A 194 -20.34 -18.81 -14.41
C PRO A 194 -19.94 -17.50 -15.07
#